data_AF-A0A392W3F2-F1
#
_entry.id   AF-A0A392W3F2-F1
#
_cell.length_a   1.000
_cell.length_b   1.000
_cell.length_c   1.000
_cell.angle_alpha   90.00
_cell.angle_beta   90.00
_cell.angle_gamma   90.00
#
_symmetry.space_group_name_H-M   'P 1'
#
loop_
_entity.id
_entity.type
_entity.pdbx_description
1 polymer ?
#
loop_
_entity_poly.entity_id
_entity_poly.type
_entity_poly.pdbx_seq_one_letter_code
_entity_poly.pdbx_strand_id
1 'polypeptide(L)' 'REEANQWWKNAKLGLGAGGIVITWEMFRAEFLKKYFPADIRNKKVVEFVRP' A
#
# COMPACT_ATOMS: atom_id res chain seq x y z
N ARG A 1 6.39 9.88 -9.93
CA ARG A 1 7.18 10.30 -8.73
C ARG A 1 6.40 11.30 -7.88
N GLU A 2 5.80 12.35 -8.47
CA GLU A 2 4.99 13.33 -7.74
C GLU A 2 3.80 12.70 -7.00
N GLU A 3 3.04 11.82 -7.67
CA GLU A 3 1.88 11.14 -7.08
C GLU A 3 2.21 10.36 -5.80
N ALA A 4 3.31 9.59 -5.79
CA ALA A 4 3.73 8.81 -4.64
C ALA A 4 4.15 9.69 -3.45
N ASN A 5 4.78 10.83 -3.72
CA ASN A 5 5.13 11.80 -2.69
C ASN A 5 3.90 12.47 -2.08
N GLN A 6 2.92 12.85 -2.91
CA GLN A 6 1.66 13.45 -2.45
C GLN A 6 0.81 12.45 -1.67
N TRP A 7 0.71 11.20 -2.13
CA TRP A 7 0.07 10.13 -1.38
C TRP A 7 0.73 9.91 -0.02
N TRP A 8 2.06 9.79 0.02
CA TRP A 8 2.76 9.50 1.27
C TRP A 8 2.68 10.65 2.28
N LYS A 9 2.64 11.90 1.82
CA LYS A 9 2.35 13.06 2.68
C LYS A 9 0.99 12.93 3.36
N ASN A 10 -0.05 12.57 2.61
CA ASN A 10 -1.41 12.39 3.16
C ASN A 10 -1.51 11.17 4.07
N ALA A 11 -0.91 10.04 3.70
CA ALA A 11 -0.92 8.81 4.49
C ALA A 11 -0.22 9.01 5.85
N LYS A 12 0.88 9.77 5.90
CA LYS A 12 1.58 10.10 7.15
C LYS A 12 0.74 10.93 8.11
N LEU A 13 -0.10 11.84 7.61
CA LEU A 13 -1.01 12.63 8.45
C LEU A 13 -2.05 11.74 9.15
N GLY A 14 -2.58 10.73 8.43
CA GLY A 14 -3.51 9.76 9.00
C GLY A 14 -2.84 8.76 9.96
N LEU A 15 -1.68 8.22 9.58
CA LEU A 15 -0.94 7.22 10.37
C LEU A 15 -0.27 7.80 11.62
N GLY A 16 0.19 9.05 11.56
CA GLY A 16 0.90 9.74 12.65
C GLY A 16 0.00 10.59 13.54
N ALA A 17 -1.32 10.48 13.43
CA ALA A 17 -2.25 11.21 14.28
C ALA A 17 -1.97 10.91 15.76
N GLY A 18 -1.90 11.95 16.60
CA GLY A 18 -1.66 11.79 18.04
C GLY A 18 -0.21 11.49 18.44
N GLY A 19 0.78 11.72 17.56
CA GLY A 19 2.20 11.51 17.89
C GLY A 19 2.65 10.05 17.83
N ILE A 20 1.86 9.18 17.19
CA ILE A 20 2.21 7.79 16.95
C ILE A 20 3.43 7.73 16.02
N VAL A 21 4.48 7.03 16.46
CA VAL A 21 5.63 6.73 15.60
C VAL A 21 5.16 5.78 14.52
N ILE A 22 5.24 6.22 13.26
CA ILE A 22 4.92 5.38 12.10
C ILE A 22 6.00 4.30 12.01
N THR A 23 5.64 3.07 12.37
CA THR A 23 6.53 1.92 12.24
C THR A 23 6.66 1.50 10.76
N TRP A 24 7.73 0.79 10.46
CA TRP A 24 7.95 0.22 9.13
C TRP A 24 6.82 -0.72 8.69
N GLU A 25 6.20 -1.44 9.63
CA GLU A 25 5.08 -2.35 9.37
C GLU A 25 3.81 -1.59 8.93
N MET A 26 3.51 -0.46 9.59
CA MET A 26 2.38 0.40 9.21
C MET A 26 2.58 0.98 7.80
N PHE A 27 3.80 1.43 7.49
CA PHE A 27 4.14 1.86 6.14
C PHE A 27 3.92 0.76 5.11
N ARG A 28 4.45 -0.46 5.35
CA ARG A 28 4.27 -1.59 4.43
C ARG A 28 2.80 -1.94 4.21
N ALA A 29 1.99 -1.94 5.26
CA ALA A 29 0.56 -2.26 5.15
C ALA A 29 -0.19 -1.26 4.25
N GLU A 30 0.00 0.05 4.48
CA GLU A 30 -0.65 1.09 3.66
C GLU A 30 -0.09 1.16 2.24
N PHE A 31 1.22 0.96 2.08
CA PHE A 31 1.85 0.89 0.75
C PHE A 31 1.32 -0.28 -0.07
N LEU A 32 1.28 -1.48 0.52
CA LEU A 32 0.74 -2.66 -0.14
C LEU A 32 -0.75 -2.52 -0.42
N LYS A 33 -1.54 -1.93 0.48
CA LYS A 33 -2.95 -1.67 0.23
C LYS A 33 -3.18 -0.67 -0.90
N LYS A 34 -2.35 0.38 -1.02
CA LYS A 34 -2.50 1.41 -2.05
C LYS A 34 -2.07 0.93 -3.44
N TYR A 35 -0.94 0.25 -3.51
CA TYR A 35 -0.31 -0.12 -4.79
C TYR A 35 -0.53 -1.59 -5.17
N PHE A 36 -0.94 -2.43 -4.21
CA PHE A 36 -1.17 -3.86 -4.38
C PHE A 36 -2.46 -4.36 -3.68
N PRO A 37 -3.61 -3.67 -3.80
CA PRO A 37 -4.83 -3.99 -3.04
C PRO A 37 -5.38 -5.41 -3.27
N ALA A 38 -5.15 -6.00 -4.46
CA ALA A 38 -5.59 -7.34 -4.84
C ALA A 38 -4.73 -8.00 -5.94
N ASP A 39 -3.66 -7.32 -6.39
CA ASP A 39 -3.06 -7.55 -7.71
C ASP A 39 -2.03 -8.70 -7.75
N ILE A 40 -1.35 -9.03 -6.65
CA ILE A 40 -0.39 -10.15 -6.66
C ILE A 40 -1.10 -11.52 -6.58
N ARG A 41 -2.32 -11.56 -6.04
CA ARG A 41 -3.09 -12.81 -5.91
C ARG A 41 -3.91 -13.15 -7.16
N ASN A 42 -4.47 -12.18 -7.87
CA ASN A 42 -5.32 -12.45 -9.04
C ASN A 42 -4.57 -12.53 -10.38
N LYS A 43 -3.38 -11.94 -10.52
CA LYS A 43 -2.63 -12.04 -11.79
C LYS A 43 -2.13 -13.46 -12.09
N LYS A 44 -1.63 -14.20 -11.09
CA LYS A 44 -1.19 -15.59 -11.31
C LYS A 44 -2.34 -16.59 -11.44
N VAL A 45 -3.47 -16.36 -10.77
CA VAL A 45 -4.65 -17.25 -10.90
C VAL A 45 -5.26 -17.13 -12.30
N VAL A 46 -5.27 -15.95 -12.93
CA VAL A 46 -5.77 -15.82 -14.31
C VAL A 46 -4.83 -16.46 -15.35
N GLU A 47 -3.51 -16.44 -15.14
CA GLU A 47 -2.55 -17.07 -16.06
C GLU A 47 -2.42 -18.59 -15.89
N PHE A 48 -2.61 -19.15 -14.68
CA PHE A 48 -2.46 -20.59 -14.44
C PHE A 48 -3.76 -21.39 -14.40
N VAL A 49 -4.92 -20.74 -14.38
CA VAL A 49 -6.23 -21.41 -14.26
C VAL A 49 -7.04 -21.35 -15.57
N ARG A 50 -6.39 -21.08 -16.71
CA ARG A 50 -6.96 -21.34 -18.05
C ARG A 50 -6.15 -22.38 -18.83
N PRO A 51 -6.56 -23.65 -18.83
CA PRO A 51 -6.70 -24.45 -20.04
C PRO A 51 -7.93 -24.03 -20.86
#